data_AF-A0A2P6P9I6-F1
#
_entry.id   AF-A0A2P6P9I6-F1
#
_cell.length_a   1.000
_cell.length_b   1.000
_cell.length_c   1.000
_cell.angle_alpha   90.00
_cell.angle_beta   90.00
_cell.angle_gamma   90.00
#
_symmetry.space_group_name_H-M   'P 1'
#
loop_
_entity.id
_entity.type
_entity.pdbx_description
1 polymer ?
#
loop_
_entity_poly.entity_id
_entity_poly.type
_entity_poly.pdbx_seq_one_letter_code
_entity_poly.pdbx_strand_id
1 'polypeptide(L)'
;MFSKHGVVLNFTCMEMKDGEQPDNANCSPEGLVRQVKMATKSVGIELAGENALERYDSGAYGQVLATSRSDFGNPLSAFTYLRLNKRLFEGDNWRNMVEFVKGMAEGGRNERLSECDSTGTNLFVRLIKEKNVQEEKETVLV
;
A
#
# COMPACT_ATOMS: atom_id res chain seq x y z
N MET A 1 -17.96 -17.20 -16.43
CA MET A 1 -18.05 -17.93 -15.16
C MET A 1 -18.38 -16.96 -14.03
N PHE A 2 -17.51 -16.01 -13.70
CA PHE A 2 -17.72 -15.04 -12.61
C PHE A 2 -18.97 -14.15 -12.72
N SER A 3 -19.30 -13.63 -13.91
CA SER A 3 -20.49 -12.78 -14.10
C SER A 3 -21.80 -13.49 -13.73
N LYS A 4 -21.88 -14.81 -13.91
CA LYS A 4 -23.05 -15.62 -13.54
C LYS A 4 -23.28 -15.69 -12.02
N HIS A 5 -22.24 -15.44 -11.23
CA HIS A 5 -22.25 -15.56 -9.78
C HIS A 5 -22.16 -14.22 -9.04
N GLY A 6 -22.07 -13.10 -9.77
CA GLY A 6 -21.97 -11.77 -9.16
C GLY A 6 -20.74 -11.60 -8.26
N VAL A 7 -19.62 -12.24 -8.61
CA VAL A 7 -18.39 -12.20 -7.81
C VAL A 7 -17.44 -11.09 -8.28
N VAL A 8 -16.63 -10.58 -7.35
CA VAL A 8 -15.48 -9.71 -7.63
C VAL A 8 -14.28 -10.57 -8.00
N LEU A 9 -13.59 -10.26 -9.09
CA LEU A 9 -12.30 -10.88 -9.38
C LEU A 9 -11.21 -10.15 -8.59
N ASN A 10 -10.55 -10.83 -7.65
CA ASN A 10 -9.34 -10.30 -7.02
C ASN A 10 -8.10 -10.76 -7.81
N PHE A 11 -7.22 -9.83 -8.20
CA PHE A 11 -6.06 -10.12 -9.04
C PHE A 11 -4.79 -9.48 -8.46
N THR A 12 -3.62 -9.96 -8.86
CA THR A 12 -2.32 -9.54 -8.29
C THR A 12 -1.44 -8.81 -9.31
N CYS A 13 -0.21 -8.46 -8.91
CA CYS A 13 0.80 -7.73 -9.70
C CYS A 13 0.46 -6.28 -10.03
N MET A 14 -0.40 -5.62 -9.24
CA MET A 14 -0.84 -4.25 -9.52
C MET A 14 0.28 -3.20 -9.40
N GLU A 15 1.39 -3.55 -8.75
CA GLU A 15 2.55 -2.69 -8.50
C GLU A 15 3.69 -2.89 -9.50
N MET A 16 3.68 -3.98 -10.26
CA MET A 16 4.81 -4.38 -11.11
C MET A 16 4.84 -3.59 -12.42
N LYS A 17 6.05 -3.31 -12.89
CA LYS A 17 6.31 -2.72 -14.22
C LYS A 17 7.09 -3.66 -15.11
N ASP A 18 6.84 -3.59 -16.41
CA ASP A 18 7.55 -4.41 -17.41
C ASP A 18 9.05 -4.11 -17.37
N GLY A 19 9.42 -2.83 -17.23
CA GLY A 19 10.82 -2.39 -17.14
C GLY A 19 11.57 -2.77 -15.86
N GLU A 20 10.88 -3.34 -14.86
CA GLU A 20 11.51 -3.91 -13.66
C GLU A 20 11.82 -5.40 -13.81
N GLN A 21 11.43 -6.02 -14.93
CA GLN A 21 11.57 -7.46 -15.13
C GLN A 21 12.81 -7.82 -15.97
N PRO A 22 13.40 -9.01 -15.77
CA PRO A 22 14.48 -9.50 -16.62
C PRO A 22 14.02 -9.76 -18.06
N ASP A 23 14.80 -9.29 -19.05
CA ASP A 23 14.47 -9.47 -20.48
C ASP A 23 14.28 -10.95 -20.88
N ASN A 24 15.05 -11.86 -20.28
CA ASN A 24 14.98 -13.29 -20.57
C ASN A 24 13.71 -13.97 -20.04
N ALA A 25 12.93 -13.30 -19.18
CA ALA A 25 11.70 -13.84 -18.63
C ALA A 25 10.49 -13.65 -19.56
N ASN A 26 10.60 -12.81 -20.60
CA ASN A 26 9.52 -12.50 -21.54
C ASN A 26 8.19 -12.16 -20.85
N CYS A 27 8.24 -11.39 -19.76
CA CYS A 27 7.06 -11.07 -18.96
C CYS A 27 6.59 -9.63 -19.20
N SER A 28 5.27 -9.45 -19.13
CA SER A 28 4.60 -8.15 -19.22
C SER A 28 3.49 -8.07 -18.16
N PRO A 29 3.84 -7.83 -16.87
CA PRO A 29 2.83 -7.61 -15.84
C PRO A 29 1.84 -6.50 -16.20
N GLU A 30 2.30 -5.40 -16.82
CA GLU A 30 1.42 -4.28 -17.20
C GLU A 30 0.46 -4.69 -18.33
N GLY A 31 0.95 -5.48 -19.29
CA GLY A 31 0.12 -6.08 -20.34
C GLY A 31 -0.94 -7.02 -19.79
N LEU A 32 -0.55 -7.90 -18.86
CA LEU A 32 -1.44 -8.87 -18.24
C LEU A 32 -2.54 -8.18 -17.41
N VAL A 33 -2.18 -7.23 -16.56
CA VAL A 33 -3.14 -6.46 -15.76
C VAL A 33 -4.13 -5.71 -16.66
N ARG A 34 -3.64 -5.05 -17.72
CA ARG A 34 -4.50 -4.39 -18.71
C ARG A 34 -5.48 -5.36 -19.37
N GLN A 35 -5.03 -6.56 -19.75
CA GLN A 35 -5.91 -7.58 -20.31
C GLN A 35 -7.01 -8.00 -19.34
N VAL A 36 -6.67 -8.21 -18.07
CA VAL A 36 -7.64 -8.57 -17.02
C VAL A 36 -8.66 -7.44 -16.81
N LYS A 37 -8.21 -6.18 -16.71
CA LYS A 37 -9.09 -5.00 -16.58
C LYS A 37 -10.08 -4.88 -17.74
N MET A 38 -9.65 -5.17 -18.96
CA MET A 38 -10.52 -5.15 -20.14
C MET A 38 -11.51 -6.31 -20.12
N ALA A 39 -11.05 -7.50 -19.74
CA ALA A 39 -11.90 -8.68 -19.66
C ALA A 39 -13.02 -8.51 -18.62
N THR A 40 -12.70 -8.05 -17.40
CA THR A 40 -13.70 -7.81 -16.35
C THR A 40 -14.71 -6.73 -16.74
N LYS A 41 -14.26 -5.63 -17.35
CA LYS A 41 -15.13 -4.59 -17.91
C LYS A 41 -16.08 -5.15 -18.96
N SER A 42 -15.58 -5.98 -19.88
CA SER A 42 -16.39 -6.53 -20.98
C SER A 42 -17.55 -7.42 -20.51
N VAL A 43 -17.41 -8.04 -19.33
CA VAL A 43 -18.44 -8.91 -18.75
C VAL A 43 -19.15 -8.29 -17.55
N GLY A 44 -18.90 -7.00 -17.25
CA GLY A 44 -19.57 -6.24 -16.20
C GLY A 44 -19.32 -6.73 -14.78
N ILE A 45 -18.14 -7.30 -14.50
CA ILE A 45 -17.77 -7.69 -13.12
C ILE A 45 -16.73 -6.74 -12.54
N GLU A 46 -16.79 -6.54 -11.24
CA GLU A 46 -15.80 -5.77 -10.50
C GLU A 46 -14.43 -6.46 -10.44
N LEU A 47 -13.39 -5.65 -10.29
CA LEU A 47 -12.00 -6.07 -10.16
C LEU A 47 -11.41 -5.48 -8.88
N ALA A 48 -10.89 -6.32 -7.99
CA ALA A 48 -10.06 -5.93 -6.87
C ALA A 48 -8.58 -6.29 -7.17
N GLY A 49 -7.66 -5.65 -6.44
CA GLY A 49 -6.23 -5.78 -6.68
C GLY A 49 -5.38 -6.05 -5.45
N GLU A 50 -4.23 -6.66 -5.66
CA GLU A 50 -3.16 -6.86 -4.68
C GLU A 50 -1.80 -6.58 -5.31
N ASN A 51 -0.82 -6.19 -4.49
CA ASN A 51 0.58 -6.28 -4.91
C ASN A 51 1.08 -7.72 -4.84
N ALA A 52 1.96 -8.12 -5.76
CA ALA A 52 2.55 -9.46 -5.76
C ALA A 52 3.74 -9.56 -4.80
N LEU A 53 4.57 -8.52 -4.73
CA LEU A 53 5.81 -8.47 -3.96
C LEU A 53 5.77 -7.35 -2.92
N GLU A 54 6.51 -7.53 -1.84
CA GLU A 54 6.65 -6.52 -0.79
C GLU A 54 7.42 -5.29 -1.33
N ARG A 55 6.74 -4.14 -1.38
CA ARG A 55 7.28 -2.87 -1.88
C ARG A 55 6.83 -1.70 -1.00
N TYR A 56 7.71 -0.73 -0.80
CA TYR A 56 7.48 0.47 0.03
C TYR A 56 7.83 1.78 -0.68
N ASP A 57 8.30 1.69 -1.93
CA ASP A 57 8.72 2.83 -2.72
C ASP A 57 7.54 3.50 -3.43
N SER A 58 7.67 4.81 -3.65
CA SER A 58 6.68 5.61 -4.36
C SER A 58 6.46 5.17 -5.81
N GLY A 59 7.43 4.47 -6.43
CA GLY A 59 7.32 3.91 -7.77
C GLY A 59 6.26 2.82 -7.85
N ALA A 60 6.31 1.85 -6.95
CA ALA A 60 5.33 0.77 -6.81
C ALA A 60 3.94 1.30 -6.45
N TYR A 61 3.84 2.20 -5.46
CA TYR A 61 2.57 2.81 -5.08
C TYR A 61 1.96 3.63 -6.23
N GLY A 62 2.79 4.41 -6.94
CA GLY A 62 2.37 5.16 -8.12
C GLY A 62 1.83 4.26 -9.24
N GLN A 63 2.40 3.07 -9.43
CA GLN A 63 1.90 2.09 -10.39
C GLN A 63 0.52 1.53 -10.00
N VAL A 64 0.31 1.23 -8.71
CA VAL A 64 -1.00 0.80 -8.22
C VAL A 64 -2.04 1.91 -8.41
N LEU A 65 -1.69 3.17 -8.12
CA LEU A 65 -2.57 4.32 -8.35
C LEU A 65 -2.92 4.51 -9.83
N ALA A 66 -1.97 4.31 -10.74
CA ALA A 66 -2.26 4.35 -12.18
C ALA A 66 -3.18 3.20 -12.59
N THR A 67 -2.93 2.01 -12.05
CA THR A 67 -3.73 0.81 -12.30
C THR A 67 -5.14 0.89 -11.73
N SER A 68 -5.35 1.61 -10.62
CA SER A 68 -6.67 1.75 -9.98
C SER A 68 -7.67 2.59 -10.77
N ARG A 69 -7.19 3.45 -11.68
CA ARG A 69 -8.01 4.36 -12.49
C ARG A 69 -8.76 3.66 -13.64
N SER A 70 -9.81 4.32 -14.11
CA SER A 70 -10.68 3.86 -15.21
C SER A 70 -10.09 4.08 -16.62
N ASP A 71 -8.89 4.66 -16.73
CA ASP A 71 -8.27 5.06 -18.01
C ASP A 71 -8.16 3.88 -18.99
N PHE A 72 -7.91 2.68 -18.47
CA PHE A 72 -7.79 1.45 -19.26
C PHE A 72 -8.56 0.31 -18.59
N GLY A 73 -9.80 0.07 -19.01
CA GLY A 73 -10.63 -1.02 -18.50
C GLY A 73 -11.41 -0.67 -17.24
N ASN A 74 -11.68 -1.66 -16.39
CA ASN A 74 -12.42 -1.47 -15.15
C ASN A 74 -11.51 -0.84 -14.08
N PRO A 75 -11.92 0.22 -13.35
CA PRO A 75 -11.19 0.65 -12.16
C PRO A 75 -11.15 -0.46 -11.11
N LEU A 76 -10.23 -0.33 -10.15
CA LEU A 76 -10.21 -1.23 -9.00
C LEU A 76 -11.30 -0.82 -8.01
N SER A 77 -12.15 -1.78 -7.61
CA SER A 77 -13.15 -1.56 -6.55
C SER A 77 -12.55 -1.64 -5.15
N ALA A 78 -11.46 -2.39 -4.99
CA ALA A 78 -10.68 -2.46 -3.77
C ALA A 78 -9.21 -2.79 -4.07
N PHE A 79 -8.34 -2.44 -3.13
CA PHE A 79 -6.95 -2.86 -3.14
C PHE A 79 -6.56 -3.42 -1.77
N THR A 80 -5.94 -4.59 -1.74
CA THR A 80 -5.44 -5.22 -0.51
C THR A 80 -3.92 -5.24 -0.55
N TYR A 81 -3.29 -4.52 0.39
CA TYR A 81 -1.83 -4.42 0.47
C TYR A 81 -1.22 -5.63 1.20
N LEU A 82 -0.21 -6.23 0.59
CA LEU A 82 0.56 -7.36 1.12
C LEU A 82 1.97 -6.87 1.52
N ARG A 83 2.35 -6.83 2.80
CA ARG A 83 1.62 -7.22 4.02
C ARG A 83 1.99 -6.31 5.18
N LEU A 84 1.07 -6.15 6.13
CA LEU A 84 1.36 -5.57 7.44
C LEU A 84 2.55 -6.28 8.11
N ASN A 85 3.62 -5.54 8.37
CA ASN A 85 4.78 -6.02 9.12
C ASN A 85 5.55 -4.83 9.73
N LYS A 86 6.62 -5.10 10.48
CA LYS A 86 7.39 -4.05 11.17
C LYS A 86 8.01 -3.03 10.21
N ARG A 87 8.48 -3.46 9.02
CA ARG A 87 9.13 -2.60 8.04
C ARG A 87 8.16 -1.59 7.44
N LEU A 88 6.89 -1.95 7.27
CA LEU A 88 5.84 -1.02 6.81
C LEU A 88 5.73 0.21 7.73
N PHE A 89 6.01 0.06 9.02
CA PHE A 89 5.92 1.12 10.02
C PHE A 89 7.25 1.87 10.25
N GLU A 90 8.28 1.62 9.44
CA GLU A 90 9.49 2.45 9.42
C GLU A 90 9.17 3.84 8.84
N GLY A 91 9.90 4.87 9.25
CA GLY A 91 9.48 6.27 9.06
C GLY A 91 9.19 6.70 7.61
N ASP A 92 10.06 6.35 6.64
CA ASP A 92 9.81 6.64 5.22
C ASP A 92 8.73 5.73 4.62
N ASN A 93 8.76 4.43 4.93
CA ASN A 93 7.80 3.45 4.41
C ASN A 93 6.37 3.80 4.84
N TRP A 94 6.19 4.19 6.09
CA TRP A 94 4.90 4.60 6.62
C TRP A 94 4.40 5.87 5.95
N ARG A 95 5.27 6.86 5.70
CA ARG A 95 4.91 8.07 4.97
C ARG A 95 4.45 7.76 3.55
N ASN A 96 5.21 6.94 2.82
CA ASN A 96 4.82 6.51 1.47
C ASN A 96 3.48 5.74 1.48
N MET A 97 3.23 4.92 2.50
CA MET A 97 1.95 4.22 2.66
C MET A 97 0.79 5.20 2.92
N VAL A 98 0.99 6.22 3.76
CA VAL A 98 -0.02 7.27 4.00
C VAL A 98 -0.31 8.06 2.72
N GLU A 99 0.72 8.45 1.97
CA GLU A 99 0.60 9.08 0.64
C GLU A 99 -0.24 8.22 -0.30
N PHE A 100 0.12 6.94 -0.39
CA PHE A 100 -0.58 5.97 -1.23
C PHE A 100 -2.06 5.83 -0.86
N VAL A 101 -2.38 5.70 0.43
CA VAL A 101 -3.76 5.56 0.91
C VAL A 101 -4.58 6.82 0.61
N LYS A 102 -4.02 8.02 0.79
CA LYS A 102 -4.70 9.27 0.41
C LYS A 102 -4.94 9.31 -1.10
N GLY A 103 -3.94 8.97 -1.90
CA GLY A 103 -4.08 8.92 -3.37
C GLY A 103 -5.16 7.93 -3.82
N MET A 104 -5.28 6.76 -3.18
CA MET A 104 -6.35 5.81 -3.45
C MET A 104 -7.74 6.38 -3.11
N ALA A 105 -7.87 7.08 -1.97
CA ALA A 105 -9.12 7.71 -1.55
C ALA A 105 -9.57 8.85 -2.48
N GLU A 106 -8.61 9.55 -3.11
CA GLU A 106 -8.86 10.70 -3.98
C GLU A 106 -9.01 10.34 -5.47
N GLY A 107 -9.32 9.08 -5.76
CA GLY A 107 -9.58 8.58 -7.12
C GLY A 107 -8.31 8.19 -7.88
N GLY A 108 -7.27 7.76 -7.16
CA GLY A 108 -5.98 7.38 -7.74
C GLY A 108 -5.12 8.57 -8.11
N ARG A 109 -5.44 9.81 -7.71
CA ARG A 109 -4.61 11.00 -7.99
C ARG A 109 -3.37 10.96 -7.12
N ASN A 110 -2.23 11.33 -7.71
CA ASN A 110 -0.97 11.48 -6.97
C ASN A 110 -0.83 12.95 -6.57
N GLU A 111 -1.65 13.39 -5.63
CA GLU A 111 -1.50 14.72 -5.04
C GLU A 111 -0.44 14.65 -3.95
N ARG A 112 0.56 15.54 -4.06
CA ARG A 112 1.64 15.61 -3.08
C ARG A 112 1.02 15.97 -1.72
N LEU A 113 1.39 15.23 -0.68
CA LEU A 113 0.97 15.55 0.67
C LEU A 113 1.29 17.00 1.04
N SER A 114 0.41 17.57 1.84
CA SER A 114 0.67 18.86 2.47
C SER A 114 1.97 18.80 3.28
N GLU A 115 2.65 19.93 3.45
CA GLU A 115 3.95 19.96 4.12
C GLU A 115 3.88 19.34 5.53
N CYS A 116 2.80 19.65 6.28
CA CYS A 116 2.58 19.11 7.62
C CYS A 116 2.34 17.59 7.67
N ASP A 117 1.85 16.99 6.58
CA ASP A 117 1.73 15.53 6.46
C ASP A 117 3.03 14.88 5.96
N SER A 118 3.91 15.64 5.32
CA SER A 118 5.18 15.17 4.74
C SER A 118 6.37 15.23 5.71
N THR A 119 6.31 16.13 6.70
CA THR A 119 7.31 16.27 7.76
C THR A 119 6.96 15.38 8.96
N GLY A 120 7.76 14.35 9.21
CA GLY A 120 7.57 13.46 10.35
C GLY A 120 7.72 14.21 11.68
N THR A 121 6.86 13.89 12.66
CA THR A 121 7.23 14.08 14.06
C THR A 121 8.15 12.92 14.43
N ASN A 122 9.33 13.19 15.00
CA ASN A 122 10.20 12.15 15.59
C ASN A 122 9.56 11.59 16.86
N LEU A 123 8.34 11.04 16.76
CA LEU A 123 7.64 10.45 17.88
C LEU A 123 8.32 9.12 18.22
N PHE A 124 9.38 9.22 19.02
CA PHE A 124 10.08 8.08 19.58
C PHE A 124 9.14 7.44 20.60
N VAL A 125 8.34 6.45 20.17
CA VAL A 125 7.50 5.66 21.08
C VAL A 125 8.42 4.72 21.87
N ARG A 126 9.06 5.25 22.93
CA ARG A 126 9.79 4.44 23.89
C ARG A 126 8.75 3.71 24.74
N LEU A 127 8.82 2.38 24.77
CA LEU A 127 8.05 1.59 25.73
C LEU A 127 8.41 2.08 27.15
N ILE A 128 7.49 2.77 27.83
CA ILE A 128 7.69 3.18 29.22
C ILE A 128 7.68 1.89 30.05
N LYS A 129 8.86 1.33 30.34
CA LYS A 129 9.01 0.42 31.47
C LYS A 129 9.05 1.30 32.72
N GLU A 130 7.90 1.48 33.36
CA GLU A 130 7.85 2.03 34.72
C GLU A 130 8.73 1.14 35.63
N LYS A 131 9.81 1.70 36.15
CA LYS A 131 10.50 1.15 37.33
C LYS A 131 10.03 1.99 38.51
N ASN A 132 9.03 1.50 39.24
CA ASN A 132 8.78 1.95 40.59
C ASN A 132 9.94 1.48 41.47
N VAL A 133 10.81 2.39 41.87
CA VAL A 133 11.72 2.18 42.99
C VAL A 133 11.38 3.24 44.02
N GLN A 134 10.67 2.83 45.08
CA GLN A 134 10.57 3.59 46.32
C GLN A 134 11.96 3.58 46.97
N GLU A 135 12.60 4.74 47.10
CA GLU A 135 13.66 4.91 48.09
C GLU A 135 13.00 5.28 49.43
N GLU A 136 12.80 4.28 50.29
CA GLU A 136 12.75 4.51 51.73
C GLU A 136 14.17 4.85 52.20
N LYS A 137 14.34 6.00 52.83
CA LYS A 137 15.49 6.28 53.70
C LYS A 137 14.96 6.71 55.07
N GLU A 138 14.78 5.73 55.95
CA GLU A 138 15.14 5.91 57.37
C GLU A 138 16.67 6.13 57.41
N THR A 139 17.25 7.04 58.21
CA THR A 139 17.56 6.90 59.64
C THR A 139 18.17 8.27 60.06
N VAL A 140 17.56 9.08 60.93
CA VAL A 140 17.76 9.21 62.40
C VAL A 140 19.07 9.89 62.89
N LEU A 141 18.85 10.93 63.72
CA LEU A 141 19.62 11.56 64.85
C LEU A 141 20.93 12.36 64.61
N VAL A 142 20.91 13.65 64.98
CA VAL A 142 21.34 14.15 66.31
C VAL A 142 20.34 15.20 66.80
#